data_AF-A0A7C8JIS1-F1
#
_entry.id   AF-A0A7C8JIS1-F1
#
_cell.length_a   1.000
_cell.length_b   1.000
_cell.length_c   1.000
_cell.angle_alpha   90.00
_cell.angle_beta   90.00
_cell.angle_gamma   90.00
#
_symmetry.space_group_name_H-M   'P 1'
#
loop_
_entity.id
_entity.type
_entity.pdbx_description
1 polymer ?
#
loop_
_entity_poly.entity_id
_entity_poly.type
_entity_poly.pdbx_seq_one_letter_code
_entity_poly.pdbx_strand_id
1 'polypeptide(L)'
;MPFSHHSHSGQFCAHAKDSLESCILQAISKNLRVFCLTEHMPRSDPRDFYPEEVEMGITPQHLIDSFAEFYETAVALRDKYKEEITLLIGFEVDYIRPSMLAEIKQLQETYSFDMFIGSVHHVDEVAIDFSEELFHRAISAVEAVDSGVDIAEAYNQGTKIERFPEIQSTASKGEERLFEVYFDTQYIMLTALKPPVIGHFDLIRLKCNDYKADFRIMKSVWEKIVRNVKFISEYGGMVEINSAATRKGWEYPYPGPDILQLMKEEGVRFVLSDDSHGTAQVAFGYEKSLAYLEKQGVEEVWYYEWIGWERGIKDGILRPEDRYLPKISPQCVEAKSAVVKDLRGIVPA
;
A
#
# COMPACT_ATOMS: atom_id res chain seq x y z
N MET A 1 -12.69 -11.93 15.66
CA MET A 1 -13.19 -11.30 14.41
C MET A 1 -11.98 -10.77 13.66
N PRO A 2 -11.78 -11.18 12.39
CA PRO A 2 -10.67 -10.74 11.54
C PRO A 2 -10.75 -9.24 11.23
N PHE A 3 -9.73 -8.71 10.58
CA PHE A 3 -9.59 -7.31 10.18
C PHE A 3 -8.86 -7.22 8.84
N SER A 4 -9.06 -6.14 8.09
CA SER A 4 -8.27 -5.82 6.89
C SER A 4 -7.80 -4.38 6.94
N HIS A 5 -6.49 -4.18 6.76
CA HIS A 5 -5.85 -2.85 6.79
C HIS A 5 -5.68 -2.20 5.42
N HIS A 6 -6.16 -2.85 4.36
CA HIS A 6 -5.98 -2.41 2.98
C HIS A 6 -7.15 -2.82 2.10
N SER A 7 -7.83 -1.85 1.49
CA SER A 7 -8.87 -2.10 0.50
C SER A 7 -9.09 -0.91 -0.43
N HIS A 8 -9.61 -1.24 -1.61
CA HIS A 8 -9.96 -0.34 -2.71
C HIS A 8 -11.38 -0.64 -3.22
N SER A 9 -12.00 0.32 -3.90
CA SER A 9 -13.33 0.17 -4.47
C SER A 9 -13.41 0.72 -5.89
N GLY A 10 -14.19 0.06 -6.75
CA GLY A 10 -14.37 0.50 -8.14
C GLY A 10 -15.09 1.83 -8.29
N GLN A 11 -15.63 2.39 -7.20
CA GLN A 11 -16.17 3.75 -7.19
C GLN A 11 -15.06 4.80 -7.26
N PHE A 12 -13.86 4.52 -6.75
CA PHE A 12 -12.78 5.52 -6.61
C PHE A 12 -11.42 5.06 -7.16
N CYS A 13 -11.29 3.78 -7.54
CA CYS A 13 -10.10 3.19 -8.14
C CYS A 13 -10.44 2.53 -9.49
N ALA A 14 -9.73 2.92 -10.57
CA ALA A 14 -10.04 2.52 -11.95
C ALA A 14 -9.89 1.01 -12.21
N HIS A 15 -8.91 0.36 -11.55
CA HIS A 15 -8.66 -1.08 -11.63
C HIS A 15 -9.47 -1.88 -10.60
N ALA A 16 -10.34 -1.25 -9.82
CA ALA A 16 -11.21 -1.91 -8.85
C ALA A 16 -12.64 -2.10 -9.36
N LYS A 17 -13.46 -2.81 -8.57
CA LYS A 17 -14.86 -3.08 -8.86
C LYS A 17 -15.74 -2.77 -7.66
N ASP A 18 -17.03 -2.65 -7.92
CA ASP A 18 -18.10 -2.41 -6.94
C ASP A 18 -18.00 -1.05 -6.22
N SER A 19 -19.09 -0.66 -5.55
CA SER A 19 -19.09 0.58 -4.75
C SER A 19 -18.39 0.40 -3.40
N LEU A 20 -17.89 1.50 -2.83
CA LEU A 20 -17.27 1.50 -1.51
C LEU A 20 -18.21 0.90 -0.44
N GLU A 21 -19.49 1.27 -0.49
CA GLU A 21 -20.52 0.73 0.41
C GLU A 21 -20.73 -0.76 0.22
N SER A 22 -20.68 -1.28 -1.01
CA SER A 22 -20.80 -2.72 -1.26
C SER A 22 -19.61 -3.49 -0.67
N CYS A 23 -18.40 -2.96 -0.78
CA CYS A 23 -17.21 -3.55 -0.12
C CYS A 23 -17.36 -3.56 1.41
N ILE A 24 -17.88 -2.48 2.02
CA ILE A 24 -18.15 -2.40 3.45
C ILE A 24 -19.21 -3.42 3.88
N LEU A 25 -20.33 -3.53 3.16
CA LEU A 25 -21.36 -4.52 3.44
C LEU A 25 -20.83 -5.95 3.32
N GLN A 26 -19.93 -6.19 2.36
CA GLN A 26 -19.26 -7.47 2.22
C GLN A 26 -18.33 -7.74 3.41
N ALA A 27 -17.58 -6.75 3.90
CA ALA A 27 -16.77 -6.85 5.11
C ALA A 27 -17.62 -7.18 6.35
N ILE A 28 -18.77 -6.53 6.53
CA ILE A 28 -19.74 -6.82 7.59
C ILE A 28 -20.23 -8.27 7.47
N SER A 29 -20.59 -8.71 6.27
CA SER A 29 -21.06 -10.09 6.04
C SER A 29 -20.00 -11.16 6.34
N LYS A 30 -18.72 -10.81 6.20
CA LYS A 30 -17.56 -11.65 6.56
C LYS A 30 -17.16 -11.48 8.03
N ASN A 31 -17.95 -10.75 8.82
CA ASN A 31 -17.76 -10.52 10.25
C ASN A 31 -16.38 -9.89 10.57
N LEU A 32 -15.91 -9.00 9.68
CA LEU A 32 -14.71 -8.20 9.94
C LEU A 32 -14.98 -7.23 11.09
N ARG A 33 -14.04 -7.14 12.04
CA ARG A 33 -14.07 -6.18 13.14
C ARG A 33 -13.67 -4.78 12.68
N VAL A 34 -12.61 -4.74 11.88
CA VAL A 34 -12.01 -3.51 11.34
C VAL A 34 -11.84 -3.68 9.84
N PHE A 35 -12.20 -2.65 9.09
CA PHE A 35 -11.98 -2.57 7.66
C PHE A 35 -11.45 -1.16 7.30
N CYS A 36 -10.23 -1.09 6.79
CA CYS A 36 -9.60 0.17 6.40
C CYS A 36 -9.94 0.51 4.95
N LEU A 37 -10.39 1.74 4.72
CA LEU A 37 -10.68 2.29 3.40
C LEU A 37 -9.45 3.08 2.95
N THR A 38 -8.73 2.59 1.94
CA THR A 38 -7.35 3.03 1.64
C THR A 38 -7.13 3.20 0.14
N GLU A 39 -8.04 3.90 -0.54
CA GLU A 39 -7.89 4.21 -1.97
C GLU A 39 -6.52 4.84 -2.26
N HIS A 40 -6.02 4.62 -3.47
CA HIS A 40 -4.79 5.26 -3.96
C HIS A 40 -4.88 6.79 -3.84
N MET A 41 -3.79 7.41 -3.39
CA MET A 41 -3.69 8.87 -3.36
C MET A 41 -3.80 9.48 -4.78
N PRO A 42 -4.32 10.73 -4.91
CA PRO A 42 -4.30 11.41 -6.19
C PRO A 42 -2.86 11.74 -6.60
N ARG A 43 -2.58 11.63 -7.91
CA ARG A 43 -1.29 11.95 -8.52
C ARG A 43 -1.41 13.22 -9.36
N SER A 44 -0.51 14.18 -9.14
CA SER A 44 -0.58 15.48 -9.85
C SER A 44 -0.01 15.43 -11.27
N ASP A 45 0.84 14.46 -11.57
CA ASP A 45 1.53 14.33 -12.85
C ASP A 45 0.93 13.20 -13.71
N PRO A 46 0.44 13.47 -14.93
CA PRO A 46 -0.09 12.44 -15.82
C PRO A 46 0.90 11.33 -16.22
N ARG A 47 2.21 11.52 -15.98
CA ARG A 47 3.23 10.48 -16.20
C ARG A 47 3.11 9.31 -15.22
N ASP A 48 2.48 9.56 -14.07
CA ASP A 48 2.31 8.58 -12.99
C ASP A 48 1.05 7.71 -13.19
N PHE A 49 0.29 7.91 -14.28
CA PHE A 49 -0.99 7.24 -14.51
C PHE A 49 -0.79 5.85 -15.10
N TYR A 50 -1.61 4.90 -14.64
CA TYR A 50 -1.66 3.58 -15.22
C TYR A 50 -2.23 3.63 -16.65
N PRO A 51 -1.86 2.68 -17.53
CA PRO A 51 -2.35 2.67 -18.91
C PRO A 51 -3.87 2.77 -19.05
N GLU A 52 -4.63 2.10 -18.19
CA GLU A 52 -6.09 2.15 -18.18
C GLU A 52 -6.65 3.53 -17.80
N GLU A 53 -6.01 4.25 -16.88
CA GLU A 53 -6.41 5.61 -16.51
C GLU A 53 -6.22 6.57 -17.69
N VAL A 54 -5.13 6.39 -18.43
CA VAL A 54 -4.87 7.14 -19.67
C VAL A 54 -5.91 6.81 -20.74
N GLU A 55 -6.24 5.53 -20.94
CA GLU A 55 -7.28 5.09 -21.88
C GLU A 55 -8.67 5.65 -21.53
N MET A 56 -8.97 5.79 -20.23
CA MET A 56 -10.19 6.40 -19.72
C MET A 56 -10.21 7.93 -19.81
N GLY A 57 -9.10 8.57 -20.20
CA GLY A 57 -8.99 10.04 -20.25
C GLY A 57 -9.01 10.69 -18.87
N ILE A 58 -8.53 9.97 -17.84
CA ILE A 58 -8.39 10.51 -16.49
C ILE A 58 -7.39 11.68 -16.52
N THR A 59 -7.66 12.70 -15.72
CA THR A 59 -6.81 13.88 -15.56
C THR A 59 -6.42 14.01 -14.09
N PRO A 60 -5.35 14.75 -13.74
CA PRO A 60 -5.01 15.02 -12.35
C PRO A 60 -6.19 15.61 -11.55
N GLN A 61 -6.98 16.48 -12.18
CA GLN A 61 -8.19 17.05 -11.57
C GLN A 61 -9.25 15.98 -11.28
N HIS A 62 -9.46 15.02 -12.20
CA HIS A 62 -10.37 13.90 -11.96
C HIS A 62 -9.94 13.07 -10.73
N LEU A 63 -8.64 12.80 -10.54
CA LEU A 63 -8.16 12.09 -9.36
C LEU A 63 -8.35 12.91 -8.07
N ILE A 64 -8.09 14.22 -8.11
CA ILE A 64 -8.29 15.14 -6.97
C ILE A 64 -9.76 15.23 -6.55
N ASP A 65 -10.68 15.20 -7.51
CA ASP A 65 -12.12 15.26 -7.27
C ASP A 65 -12.67 13.90 -6.81
N SER A 66 -12.23 12.81 -7.45
CA SER A 66 -12.57 11.43 -7.04
C SER A 66 -12.12 11.17 -5.60
N PHE A 67 -10.90 11.55 -5.23
CA PHE A 67 -10.40 11.38 -3.87
C PHE A 67 -11.17 12.24 -2.84
N ALA A 68 -11.62 13.43 -3.23
CA ALA A 68 -12.48 14.26 -2.39
C ALA A 68 -13.82 13.59 -2.10
N GLU A 69 -14.44 13.04 -3.15
CA GLU A 69 -15.70 12.31 -3.07
C GLU A 69 -15.53 11.00 -2.28
N PHE A 70 -14.41 10.29 -2.44
CA PHE A 70 -14.02 9.15 -1.62
C PHE A 70 -14.05 9.52 -0.15
N TYR A 71 -13.34 10.59 0.23
CA TYR A 71 -13.22 10.99 1.62
C TYR A 71 -14.59 11.38 2.22
N GLU A 72 -15.37 12.19 1.50
CA GLU A 72 -16.74 12.56 1.90
C GLU A 72 -17.62 11.32 2.11
N THR A 73 -17.56 10.37 1.16
CA THR A 73 -18.33 9.12 1.18
C THR A 73 -17.89 8.21 2.31
N ALA A 74 -16.58 8.02 2.50
CA ALA A 74 -16.00 7.21 3.56
C ALA A 74 -16.42 7.72 4.95
N VAL A 75 -16.41 9.04 5.17
CA VAL A 75 -16.87 9.63 6.43
C VAL A 75 -18.36 9.38 6.66
N ALA A 76 -19.19 9.51 5.63
CA ALA A 76 -20.64 9.26 5.72
C ALA A 76 -20.95 7.79 6.00
N LEU A 77 -20.27 6.86 5.32
CA LEU A 77 -20.45 5.42 5.50
C LEU A 77 -19.94 4.96 6.87
N ARG A 78 -18.83 5.53 7.35
CA ARG A 78 -18.36 5.34 8.72
C ARG A 78 -19.41 5.73 9.75
N ASP A 79 -20.01 6.91 9.62
CA ASP A 79 -21.09 7.34 10.52
C ASP A 79 -22.31 6.41 10.45
N LYS A 80 -22.62 5.89 9.26
CA LYS A 80 -23.75 4.98 9.02
C LYS A 80 -23.56 3.60 9.64
N TYR A 81 -22.36 3.02 9.53
CA TYR A 81 -22.08 1.62 9.90
C TYR A 81 -21.29 1.45 11.21
N LYS A 82 -21.04 2.53 11.97
CA LYS A 82 -20.22 2.52 13.20
C LYS A 82 -20.67 1.52 14.30
N GLU A 83 -21.94 1.11 14.31
CA GLU A 83 -22.46 0.13 15.28
C GLU A 83 -22.23 -1.32 14.80
N GLU A 84 -21.86 -1.52 13.53
CA GLU A 84 -21.69 -2.84 12.89
C GLU A 84 -20.21 -3.18 12.66
N ILE A 85 -19.38 -2.20 12.30
CA ILE A 85 -17.96 -2.38 11.97
C ILE A 85 -17.16 -1.10 12.24
N THR A 86 -15.90 -1.26 12.66
CA THR A 86 -14.94 -0.16 12.75
C THR A 86 -14.36 0.14 11.36
N LEU A 87 -14.64 1.33 10.81
CA LEU A 87 -14.10 1.76 9.52
C LEU A 87 -13.01 2.81 9.72
N LEU A 88 -11.75 2.44 9.46
CA LEU A 88 -10.65 3.40 9.46
C LEU A 88 -10.52 4.04 8.08
N ILE A 89 -10.37 5.36 8.04
CA ILE A 89 -10.23 6.11 6.79
C ILE A 89 -8.76 6.47 6.62
N GLY A 90 -8.17 5.97 5.54
CA GLY A 90 -6.79 6.24 5.17
C GLY A 90 -6.64 6.42 3.66
N PHE A 91 -5.44 6.18 3.19
CA PHE A 91 -5.08 6.14 1.78
C PHE A 91 -3.81 5.30 1.61
N GLU A 92 -3.61 4.80 0.41
CA GLU A 92 -2.35 4.17 0.00
C GLU A 92 -1.45 5.21 -0.69
N VAL A 93 -0.21 5.32 -0.22
CA VAL A 93 0.80 6.20 -0.80
C VAL A 93 1.40 5.57 -2.06
N ASP A 94 1.53 6.38 -3.10
CA ASP A 94 2.34 6.10 -4.28
C ASP A 94 3.65 6.90 -4.23
N TYR A 95 4.72 6.31 -3.67
CA TYR A 95 6.00 7.01 -3.52
C TYR A 95 6.91 6.85 -4.75
N ILE A 96 6.71 7.71 -5.76
CA ILE A 96 7.31 7.55 -7.10
C ILE A 96 8.65 8.29 -7.27
N ARG A 97 8.75 9.50 -6.72
CA ARG A 97 9.82 10.50 -7.01
C ARG A 97 9.96 11.50 -5.85
N PRO A 98 11.06 12.27 -5.74
CA PRO A 98 11.28 13.23 -4.64
C PRO A 98 10.15 14.24 -4.42
N SER A 99 9.53 14.76 -5.50
CA SER A 99 8.44 15.74 -5.40
C SER A 99 7.18 15.21 -4.71
N MET A 100 6.95 13.88 -4.71
CA MET A 100 5.76 13.26 -4.08
C MET A 100 5.67 13.54 -2.59
N LEU A 101 6.79 13.76 -1.91
CA LEU A 101 6.78 14.08 -0.48
C LEU A 101 5.95 15.33 -0.16
N ALA A 102 5.97 16.34 -1.04
CA ALA A 102 5.18 17.55 -0.85
C ALA A 102 3.69 17.28 -1.05
N GLU A 103 3.33 16.49 -2.07
CA GLU A 103 1.94 16.12 -2.36
C GLU A 103 1.32 15.28 -1.23
N ILE A 104 2.06 14.31 -0.70
CA ILE A 104 1.61 13.47 0.43
C ILE A 104 1.39 14.32 1.68
N LYS A 105 2.32 15.23 2.01
CA LYS A 105 2.16 16.12 3.16
C LYS A 105 0.97 17.05 2.98
N GLN A 106 0.77 17.60 1.78
CA GLN A 106 -0.40 18.42 1.48
C GLN A 106 -1.71 17.63 1.64
N LEU A 107 -1.73 16.35 1.24
CA LEU A 107 -2.88 15.47 1.44
C LEU A 107 -3.18 15.27 2.93
N GLN A 108 -2.15 15.01 3.74
CA GLN A 108 -2.25 14.85 5.20
C GLN A 108 -2.64 16.15 5.93
N GLU A 109 -2.36 17.33 5.34
CA GLU A 109 -2.81 18.62 5.86
C GLU A 109 -4.27 18.91 5.47
N THR A 110 -4.67 18.48 4.27
CA THR A 110 -6.02 18.72 3.71
C THR A 110 -7.07 17.82 4.37
N TYR A 111 -6.72 16.57 4.67
CA TYR A 111 -7.63 15.58 5.21
C TYR A 111 -7.14 15.08 6.57
N SER A 112 -8.07 14.67 7.42
CA SER A 112 -7.74 13.97 8.65
C SER A 112 -7.95 12.47 8.43
N PHE A 113 -6.87 11.70 8.54
CA PHE A 113 -6.87 10.25 8.35
C PHE A 113 -6.61 9.53 9.67
N ASP A 114 -7.13 8.32 9.79
CA ASP A 114 -6.88 7.42 10.91
C ASP A 114 -5.50 6.72 10.77
N MET A 115 -5.09 6.46 9.52
CA MET A 115 -3.81 5.83 9.15
C MET A 115 -3.53 6.07 7.65
N PHE A 116 -2.34 5.67 7.18
CA PHE A 116 -2.02 5.56 5.75
C PHE A 116 -1.07 4.39 5.52
N ILE A 117 -1.07 3.85 4.31
CA ILE A 117 -0.18 2.77 3.89
C ILE A 117 0.97 3.38 3.10
N GLY A 118 2.21 2.99 3.42
CA GLY A 118 3.37 3.31 2.60
C GLY A 118 3.65 2.20 1.59
N SER A 119 3.51 2.50 0.30
CA SER A 119 3.71 1.56 -0.80
C SER A 119 4.65 2.12 -1.88
N VAL A 120 5.28 1.22 -2.63
CA VAL A 120 6.14 1.53 -3.79
C VAL A 120 5.63 0.73 -4.98
N HIS A 121 4.92 1.39 -5.91
CA HIS A 121 4.41 0.77 -7.14
C HIS A 121 5.22 1.15 -8.39
N HIS A 122 6.17 2.08 -8.24
CA HIS A 122 7.01 2.55 -9.33
C HIS A 122 8.48 2.50 -8.93
N VAL A 123 9.33 2.20 -9.90
CA VAL A 123 10.77 2.36 -9.79
C VAL A 123 11.25 3.19 -10.97
N ASP A 124 11.96 4.28 -10.67
CA ASP A 124 12.36 5.27 -11.69
C ASP A 124 11.18 5.67 -12.59
N GLU A 125 10.04 5.93 -11.94
CA GLU A 125 8.79 6.37 -12.59
C GLU A 125 8.10 5.34 -13.49
N VAL A 126 8.59 4.10 -13.51
CA VAL A 126 7.96 3.01 -14.27
C VAL A 126 7.20 2.10 -13.31
N ALA A 127 5.91 1.86 -13.58
CA ALA A 127 5.09 0.93 -12.81
C ALA A 127 5.67 -0.49 -12.86
N ILE A 128 5.84 -1.13 -11.70
CA ILE A 128 6.48 -2.46 -11.58
C ILE A 128 5.46 -3.60 -11.40
N ASP A 129 4.21 -3.28 -11.15
CA ASP A 129 3.17 -4.24 -10.74
C ASP A 129 2.02 -4.37 -11.73
N PHE A 130 1.95 -3.49 -12.73
CA PHE A 130 0.87 -3.47 -13.72
C PHE A 130 0.97 -4.57 -14.80
N SER A 131 2.12 -4.71 -15.47
CA SER A 131 2.31 -5.69 -16.55
C SER A 131 3.75 -6.19 -16.67
N GLU A 132 3.95 -7.35 -17.32
CA GLU A 132 5.28 -7.90 -17.62
C GLU A 132 6.11 -6.93 -18.48
N GLU A 133 5.45 -6.23 -19.42
CA GLU A 133 6.09 -5.26 -20.29
C GLU A 133 6.65 -4.08 -19.49
N LEU A 134 5.84 -3.51 -18.59
CA LEU A 134 6.26 -2.40 -17.74
C LEU A 134 7.34 -2.82 -16.73
N PHE A 135 7.29 -4.06 -16.23
CA PHE A 135 8.34 -4.60 -15.37
C PHE A 135 9.69 -4.70 -16.10
N HIS A 136 9.72 -5.26 -17.32
CA HIS A 136 10.95 -5.29 -18.15
C HIS A 136 11.43 -3.89 -18.55
N ARG A 137 10.49 -2.97 -18.76
CA ARG A 137 10.80 -1.56 -18.98
C ARG A 137 11.45 -0.92 -17.76
N ALA A 138 11.00 -1.25 -16.54
CA ALA A 138 11.61 -0.74 -15.31
C ALA A 138 13.07 -1.22 -15.17
N ILE A 139 13.36 -2.49 -15.52
CA ILE A 139 14.75 -2.99 -15.60
C ILE A 139 15.58 -2.12 -16.56
N SER A 140 15.07 -1.90 -17.78
CA SER A 140 15.77 -1.12 -18.81
C SER A 140 15.96 0.34 -18.40
N ALA A 141 14.98 0.92 -17.72
CA ALA A 141 15.02 2.29 -17.22
C ALA A 141 16.11 2.45 -16.15
N VAL A 142 16.16 1.52 -15.19
CA VAL A 142 17.15 1.54 -14.12
C VAL A 142 18.57 1.51 -14.66
N GLU A 143 18.85 0.61 -15.62
CA GLU A 143 20.17 0.47 -16.25
C GLU A 143 20.56 1.70 -17.09
N ALA A 144 19.58 2.29 -17.78
CA ALA A 144 19.82 3.49 -18.57
C ALA A 144 20.15 4.71 -17.69
N VAL A 145 19.41 4.90 -16.59
CA VAL A 145 19.68 5.97 -15.62
C VAL A 145 21.04 5.77 -14.96
N ASP A 146 21.41 4.54 -14.57
CA ASP A 146 22.76 4.23 -14.05
C ASP A 146 23.87 4.55 -15.07
N SER A 147 23.58 4.38 -16.35
CA SER A 147 24.53 4.67 -17.45
C SER A 147 24.52 6.14 -17.87
N GLY A 148 23.71 7.00 -17.24
CA GLY A 148 23.56 8.41 -17.60
C GLY A 148 22.89 8.65 -18.95
N VAL A 149 22.20 7.65 -19.50
CA VAL A 149 21.47 7.75 -20.77
C VAL A 149 20.14 8.44 -20.50
N ASP A 150 19.86 9.51 -21.26
CA ASP A 150 18.53 10.13 -21.23
C ASP A 150 17.55 9.28 -22.04
N ILE A 151 16.52 8.80 -21.34
CA ILE A 151 15.52 7.90 -21.90
C ILE A 151 14.11 8.51 -21.86
N ALA A 152 14.04 9.82 -21.63
CA ALA A 152 12.80 10.59 -21.51
C ALA A 152 11.83 10.37 -22.68
N GLU A 153 12.34 10.45 -23.92
CA GLU A 153 11.52 10.27 -25.12
C GLU A 153 10.95 8.85 -25.24
N ALA A 154 11.70 7.84 -24.82
CA ALA A 154 11.31 6.44 -24.95
C ALA A 154 10.36 5.98 -23.83
N TYR A 155 10.50 6.54 -22.62
CA TYR A 155 9.83 5.98 -21.45
C TYR A 155 9.15 6.99 -20.52
N ASN A 156 9.13 8.28 -20.80
CA ASN A 156 8.55 9.23 -19.84
C ASN A 156 7.97 10.49 -20.48
N GLN A 157 7.29 10.31 -21.63
CA GLN A 157 6.62 11.39 -22.35
C GLN A 157 7.54 12.59 -22.66
N GLY A 158 8.84 12.36 -22.84
CA GLY A 158 9.82 13.42 -23.09
C GLY A 158 10.36 14.13 -21.84
N THR A 159 9.98 13.71 -20.63
CA THR A 159 10.52 14.23 -19.37
C THR A 159 11.62 13.34 -18.81
N LYS A 160 12.74 13.92 -18.37
CA LYS A 160 13.82 13.15 -17.75
C LYS A 160 13.36 12.51 -16.45
N ILE A 161 13.79 11.26 -16.22
CA ILE A 161 13.56 10.55 -14.96
C ILE A 161 14.25 11.30 -13.80
N GLU A 162 13.47 11.60 -12.77
CA GLU A 162 13.83 12.21 -11.49
C GLU A 162 14.07 11.11 -10.45
N ARG A 163 15.16 10.36 -10.62
CA ARG A 163 15.58 9.38 -9.62
C ARG A 163 15.97 10.09 -8.31
N PHE A 164 15.61 9.47 -7.19
CA PHE A 164 16.06 9.91 -5.87
C PHE A 164 17.60 10.00 -5.78
N PRO A 165 18.15 11.13 -5.32
CA PRO A 165 19.60 11.35 -5.30
C PRO A 165 20.38 10.42 -4.36
N GLU A 166 19.71 9.82 -3.37
CA GLU A 166 20.28 8.85 -2.44
C GLU A 166 20.57 7.49 -3.10
N ILE A 167 19.93 7.19 -4.24
CA ILE A 167 20.08 5.92 -4.95
C ILE A 167 21.35 5.96 -5.80
N GLN A 168 22.37 5.23 -5.34
CA GLN A 168 23.64 5.09 -6.04
C GLN A 168 23.61 3.93 -7.03
N SER A 169 24.32 4.08 -8.14
CA SER A 169 24.58 3.01 -9.09
C SER A 169 25.46 1.92 -8.48
N THR A 170 25.21 0.67 -8.87
CA THR A 170 25.98 -0.51 -8.43
C THR A 170 26.49 -1.29 -9.64
N ALA A 171 27.20 -2.41 -9.40
CA ALA A 171 27.62 -3.31 -10.46
C ALA A 171 26.52 -4.32 -10.88
N SER A 172 25.42 -4.40 -10.11
CA SER A 172 24.29 -5.29 -10.37
C SER A 172 23.58 -4.90 -11.67
N LYS A 173 22.91 -5.86 -12.30
CA LYS A 173 22.16 -5.67 -13.55
C LYS A 173 20.84 -6.44 -13.53
N GLY A 174 19.97 -6.19 -14.49
CA GLY A 174 18.71 -6.91 -14.61
C GLY A 174 17.81 -6.74 -13.38
N GLU A 175 17.13 -7.82 -13.00
CA GLU A 175 16.23 -7.84 -11.84
C GLU A 175 16.92 -7.50 -10.52
N GLU A 176 18.14 -8.01 -10.29
CA GLU A 176 18.87 -7.73 -9.04
C GLU A 176 19.08 -6.22 -8.86
N ARG A 177 19.38 -5.50 -9.95
CA ARG A 177 19.52 -4.05 -9.88
C ARG A 177 18.19 -3.34 -9.67
N LEU A 178 17.13 -3.77 -10.35
CA LEU A 178 15.78 -3.25 -10.13
C LEU A 178 15.36 -3.43 -8.65
N PHE A 179 15.65 -4.57 -8.04
CA PHE A 179 15.34 -4.85 -6.64
C PHE A 179 16.11 -3.93 -5.68
N GLU A 180 17.38 -3.64 -5.98
CA GLU A 180 18.15 -2.67 -5.19
C GLU A 180 17.51 -1.28 -5.20
N VAL A 181 17.12 -0.78 -6.38
CA VAL A 181 16.48 0.53 -6.52
C VAL A 181 15.11 0.55 -5.84
N TYR A 182 14.33 -0.54 -5.95
CA TYR A 182 13.07 -0.70 -5.23
C TYR A 182 13.26 -0.59 -3.70
N PHE A 183 14.19 -1.34 -3.11
CA PHE A 183 14.39 -1.30 -1.66
C PHE A 183 15.07 0.00 -1.18
N ASP A 184 15.84 0.69 -2.03
CA ASP A 184 16.29 2.05 -1.71
C ASP A 184 15.13 3.05 -1.74
N THR A 185 14.27 3.00 -2.76
CA THR A 185 13.06 3.84 -2.85
C THR A 185 12.16 3.63 -1.64
N GLN A 186 11.94 2.38 -1.25
CA GLN A 186 11.19 2.03 -0.04
C GLN A 186 11.86 2.60 1.21
N TYR A 187 13.19 2.56 1.35
CA TYR A 187 13.88 3.14 2.51
C TYR A 187 13.70 4.66 2.60
N ILE A 188 13.76 5.34 1.45
CA ILE A 188 13.57 6.78 1.37
C ILE A 188 12.14 7.14 1.78
N MET A 189 11.13 6.40 1.28
CA MET A 189 9.75 6.53 1.73
C MET A 189 9.62 6.31 3.25
N LEU A 190 10.19 5.23 3.78
CA LEU A 190 10.12 4.88 5.19
C LEU A 190 10.70 5.99 6.07
N THR A 191 11.88 6.50 5.73
CA THR A 191 12.56 7.55 6.50
C THR A 191 11.88 8.91 6.39
N ALA A 192 11.25 9.21 5.25
CA ALA A 192 10.54 10.47 5.03
C ALA A 192 9.15 10.50 5.69
N LEU A 193 8.43 9.38 5.70
CA LEU A 193 7.01 9.33 6.04
C LEU A 193 6.68 8.55 7.32
N LYS A 194 7.49 7.53 7.68
CA LYS A 194 7.21 6.59 8.79
C LYS A 194 5.75 6.08 8.79
N PRO A 195 5.30 5.44 7.71
CA PRO A 195 3.92 4.98 7.59
C PRO A 195 3.53 4.03 8.73
N PRO A 196 2.31 4.14 9.30
CA PRO A 196 1.81 3.19 10.29
C PRO A 196 1.77 1.74 9.78
N VAL A 197 1.45 1.58 8.49
CA VAL A 197 1.39 0.28 7.80
C VAL A 197 2.25 0.34 6.53
N ILE A 198 3.10 -0.65 6.32
CA ILE A 198 3.93 -0.81 5.12
C ILE A 198 3.25 -1.82 4.20
N GLY A 199 2.81 -1.37 3.03
CA GLY A 199 2.14 -2.19 2.02
C GLY A 199 3.07 -3.24 1.43
N HIS A 200 2.52 -4.43 1.13
CA HIS A 200 3.11 -5.51 0.32
C HIS A 200 4.64 -5.41 0.12
N PHE A 201 5.39 -5.56 1.22
CA PHE A 201 6.79 -5.10 1.35
C PHE A 201 7.73 -5.51 0.20
N ASP A 202 7.58 -6.70 -0.35
CA ASP A 202 8.36 -7.25 -1.46
C ASP A 202 7.53 -7.41 -2.75
N LEU A 203 6.62 -6.46 -3.02
CA LEU A 203 5.82 -6.36 -4.23
C LEU A 203 6.63 -6.55 -5.51
N ILE A 204 7.91 -6.15 -5.50
CA ILE A 204 8.83 -6.31 -6.61
C ILE A 204 8.98 -7.77 -7.11
N ARG A 205 8.58 -8.75 -6.30
CA ARG A 205 8.48 -10.16 -6.71
C ARG A 205 7.32 -10.46 -7.65
N LEU A 206 6.29 -9.60 -7.75
CA LEU A 206 5.03 -9.86 -8.46
C LEU A 206 5.24 -10.30 -9.91
N LYS A 207 6.19 -9.66 -10.58
CA LYS A 207 6.48 -9.78 -12.02
C LYS A 207 7.90 -10.29 -12.30
N CYS A 208 8.62 -10.72 -11.27
CA CYS A 208 9.97 -11.25 -11.48
C CYS A 208 9.96 -12.69 -12.01
N ASN A 209 11.10 -13.13 -12.53
CA ASN A 209 11.30 -14.45 -13.11
C ASN A 209 10.99 -15.59 -12.12
N ASP A 210 11.34 -15.41 -10.84
CA ASP A 210 11.08 -16.39 -9.79
C ASP A 210 10.73 -15.71 -8.46
N TYR A 211 9.42 -15.58 -8.19
CA TYR A 211 8.94 -15.01 -6.94
C TYR A 211 9.35 -15.79 -5.69
N LYS A 212 9.80 -17.05 -5.83
CA LYS A 212 10.28 -17.90 -4.74
C LYS A 212 11.79 -17.77 -4.50
N ALA A 213 12.49 -16.98 -5.32
CA ALA A 213 13.93 -16.78 -5.17
C ALA A 213 14.25 -16.28 -3.75
N ASP A 214 15.23 -16.92 -3.11
CA ASP A 214 15.70 -16.52 -1.79
C ASP A 214 16.57 -15.25 -1.93
N PHE A 215 16.09 -14.10 -1.46
CA PHE A 215 16.80 -12.83 -1.63
C PHE A 215 18.12 -12.78 -0.86
N ARG A 216 18.36 -13.71 0.09
CA ARG A 216 19.65 -13.84 0.80
C ARG A 216 20.82 -14.17 -0.13
N ILE A 217 20.55 -14.71 -1.33
CA ILE A 217 21.60 -14.98 -2.33
C ILE A 217 22.11 -13.70 -3.00
N MET A 218 21.26 -12.67 -3.11
CA MET A 218 21.56 -11.36 -3.69
C MET A 218 22.03 -10.42 -2.58
N LYS A 219 23.32 -10.48 -2.24
CA LYS A 219 23.89 -9.82 -1.04
C LYS A 219 23.52 -8.35 -0.92
N SER A 220 23.65 -7.58 -2.01
CA SER A 220 23.36 -6.15 -2.03
C SER A 220 21.87 -5.85 -1.82
N VAL A 221 20.99 -6.65 -2.43
CA VAL A 221 19.53 -6.58 -2.20
C VAL A 221 19.20 -6.92 -0.74
N TRP A 222 19.79 -7.99 -0.21
CA TRP A 222 19.56 -8.42 1.17
C TRP A 222 20.00 -7.39 2.20
N GLU A 223 21.13 -6.72 1.99
CA GLU A 223 21.59 -5.62 2.87
C GLU A 223 20.58 -4.48 2.94
N LYS A 224 19.94 -4.13 1.82
CA LYS A 224 18.90 -3.10 1.75
C LYS A 224 17.61 -3.55 2.45
N ILE A 225 17.22 -4.81 2.28
CA ILE A 225 16.08 -5.39 3.00
C ILE A 225 16.31 -5.35 4.51
N VAL A 226 17.48 -5.80 4.98
CA VAL A 226 17.84 -5.76 6.41
C VAL A 226 17.80 -4.35 6.96
N ARG A 227 18.35 -3.36 6.22
CA ARG A 227 18.27 -1.94 6.58
C ARG A 227 16.82 -1.49 6.75
N ASN A 228 15.95 -1.81 5.81
CA ASN A 228 14.55 -1.38 5.82
C ASN A 228 13.77 -2.02 6.96
N VAL A 229 13.91 -3.33 7.15
CA VAL A 229 13.26 -4.08 8.24
C VAL A 229 13.66 -3.55 9.61
N LYS A 230 14.96 -3.31 9.84
CA LYS A 230 15.45 -2.74 11.09
C LYS A 230 14.87 -1.36 11.36
N PHE A 231 14.80 -0.51 10.35
CA PHE A 231 14.20 0.80 10.49
C PHE A 231 12.71 0.71 10.84
N ILE A 232 11.95 -0.18 10.18
CA ILE A 232 10.54 -0.43 10.51
C ILE A 232 10.35 -0.86 11.95
N SER A 233 11.17 -1.80 12.41
CA SER A 233 11.16 -2.25 13.81
C SER A 233 11.45 -1.09 14.78
N GLU A 234 12.47 -0.28 14.49
CA GLU A 234 12.89 0.85 15.33
C GLU A 234 11.78 1.88 15.53
N TYR A 235 11.07 2.29 14.47
CA TYR A 235 9.98 3.27 14.60
C TYR A 235 8.63 2.63 14.99
N GLY A 236 8.54 1.30 15.01
CA GLY A 236 7.34 0.57 15.42
C GLY A 236 6.24 0.48 14.37
N GLY A 237 6.58 0.58 13.07
CA GLY A 237 5.64 0.36 11.97
C GLY A 237 5.21 -1.10 11.86
N MET A 238 4.09 -1.34 11.18
CA MET A 238 3.57 -2.69 10.94
C MET A 238 3.62 -3.06 9.46
N VAL A 239 3.99 -4.30 9.14
CA VAL A 239 4.05 -4.78 7.75
C VAL A 239 2.84 -5.62 7.44
N GLU A 240 2.28 -5.46 6.25
CA GLU A 240 1.16 -6.28 5.81
C GLU A 240 1.55 -7.73 5.55
N ILE A 241 0.67 -8.63 6.00
CA ILE A 241 0.49 -9.96 5.44
C ILE A 241 -0.59 -9.83 4.38
N ASN A 242 -0.16 -9.45 3.18
CA ASN A 242 -1.07 -9.08 2.10
C ASN A 242 -1.43 -10.30 1.24
N SER A 243 -2.70 -10.71 1.30
CA SER A 243 -3.19 -11.92 0.65
C SER A 243 -3.37 -11.78 -0.88
N ALA A 244 -3.21 -10.59 -1.45
CA ALA A 244 -3.33 -10.34 -2.88
C ALA A 244 -2.41 -11.24 -3.72
N ALA A 245 -1.20 -11.53 -3.24
CA ALA A 245 -0.28 -12.48 -3.87
C ALA A 245 -0.96 -13.84 -4.16
N THR A 246 -1.80 -14.32 -3.24
CA THR A 246 -2.50 -15.61 -3.41
C THR A 246 -3.58 -15.57 -4.49
N ARG A 247 -4.16 -14.39 -4.79
CA ARG A 247 -5.04 -14.20 -5.97
C ARG A 247 -4.25 -14.27 -7.27
N LYS A 248 -2.96 -13.92 -7.24
CA LYS A 248 -2.03 -14.00 -8.38
C LYS A 248 -1.42 -15.41 -8.55
N GLY A 249 -1.90 -16.39 -7.80
CA GLY A 249 -1.48 -17.80 -7.91
C GLY A 249 -0.33 -18.20 -7.00
N TRP A 250 0.12 -17.32 -6.09
CA TRP A 250 1.23 -17.65 -5.18
C TRP A 250 0.82 -18.61 -4.07
N GLU A 251 1.83 -19.27 -3.51
CA GLU A 251 1.67 -20.22 -2.40
C GLU A 251 1.47 -19.52 -1.05
N TYR A 252 1.89 -18.27 -0.93
CA TYR A 252 1.89 -17.49 0.30
C TYR A 252 1.57 -16.01 0.00
N PRO A 253 1.07 -15.25 1.00
CA PRO A 253 0.90 -13.80 0.91
C PRO A 253 2.26 -13.08 0.85
N TYR A 254 2.27 -11.78 0.55
CA TYR A 254 3.42 -10.94 0.87
C TYR A 254 3.58 -10.83 2.40
N PRO A 255 4.80 -10.72 2.96
CA PRO A 255 6.07 -10.94 2.28
C PRO A 255 6.47 -12.41 2.19
N GLY A 256 7.43 -12.70 1.30
CA GLY A 256 8.01 -14.02 1.12
C GLY A 256 8.68 -14.58 2.40
N PRO A 257 8.88 -15.91 2.49
CA PRO A 257 9.34 -16.58 3.72
C PRO A 257 10.67 -16.08 4.27
N ASP A 258 11.63 -15.77 3.40
CA ASP A 258 12.95 -15.26 3.76
C ASP A 258 12.86 -13.90 4.49
N ILE A 259 12.08 -12.99 3.93
CA ILE A 259 11.84 -11.65 4.49
C ILE A 259 10.98 -11.73 5.75
N LEU A 260 9.93 -12.57 5.76
CA LEU A 260 9.08 -12.75 6.94
C LEU A 260 9.90 -13.27 8.14
N GLN A 261 10.80 -14.24 7.93
CA GLN A 261 11.65 -14.73 9.02
C GLN A 261 12.57 -13.63 9.57
N LEU A 262 13.19 -12.83 8.70
CA LEU A 262 13.98 -11.66 9.12
C LEU A 262 13.12 -10.66 9.92
N MET A 263 11.93 -10.34 9.44
CA MET A 263 11.00 -9.42 10.13
C MET A 263 10.63 -9.94 11.53
N LYS A 264 10.42 -11.25 11.67
CA LYS A 264 10.16 -11.87 12.97
C LYS A 264 11.37 -11.78 13.91
N GLU A 265 12.58 -12.03 13.39
CA GLU A 265 13.82 -11.92 14.16
C GLU A 265 14.08 -10.50 14.67
N GLU A 266 13.74 -9.49 13.85
CA GLU A 266 13.87 -8.08 14.19
C GLU A 266 12.67 -7.52 14.98
N GLY A 267 11.64 -8.33 15.26
CA GLY A 267 10.49 -7.93 16.08
C GLY A 267 9.45 -7.03 15.37
N VAL A 268 9.40 -7.08 14.04
CA VAL A 268 8.38 -6.37 13.25
C VAL A 268 6.98 -6.93 13.53
N ARG A 269 6.01 -6.04 13.63
CA ARG A 269 4.59 -6.38 13.83
C ARG A 269 3.92 -6.58 12.47
N PHE A 270 2.98 -7.52 12.41
CA PHE A 270 2.28 -7.88 11.18
C PHE A 270 0.79 -7.52 11.26
N VAL A 271 0.23 -6.94 10.20
CA VAL A 271 -1.24 -6.72 10.05
C VAL A 271 -1.79 -7.62 8.95
N LEU A 272 -3.08 -7.96 9.00
CA LEU A 272 -3.73 -8.68 7.90
C LEU A 272 -4.30 -7.67 6.90
N SER A 273 -4.04 -7.91 5.61
CA SER A 273 -4.56 -7.09 4.52
C SER A 273 -4.99 -8.00 3.37
N ASP A 274 -6.14 -7.68 2.76
CA ASP A 274 -6.59 -8.37 1.55
C ASP A 274 -6.33 -7.56 0.29
N ASP A 275 -6.14 -6.24 0.39
CA ASP A 275 -5.93 -5.36 -0.76
C ASP A 275 -7.03 -5.60 -1.81
N SER A 276 -8.25 -5.69 -1.28
CA SER A 276 -9.44 -6.05 -2.05
C SER A 276 -9.77 -4.94 -3.04
N HIS A 277 -9.96 -5.31 -4.31
CA HIS A 277 -10.37 -4.42 -5.38
C HIS A 277 -11.83 -4.67 -5.79
N GLY A 278 -12.70 -4.86 -4.79
CA GLY A 278 -14.12 -5.19 -4.96
C GLY A 278 -14.60 -6.32 -4.05
N THR A 279 -15.92 -6.53 -4.02
CA THR A 279 -16.61 -7.40 -3.05
C THR A 279 -16.08 -8.84 -3.09
N ALA A 280 -15.82 -9.40 -4.27
CA ALA A 280 -15.32 -10.77 -4.41
C ALA A 280 -13.94 -11.00 -3.78
N GLN A 281 -13.21 -9.94 -3.43
CA GLN A 281 -11.85 -10.01 -2.90
C GLN A 281 -11.76 -9.71 -1.39
N VAL A 282 -12.82 -9.18 -0.79
CA VAL A 282 -12.85 -8.86 0.65
C VAL A 282 -12.61 -10.13 1.48
N ALA A 283 -11.60 -10.07 2.35
CA ALA A 283 -11.05 -11.16 3.16
C ALA A 283 -10.57 -12.39 2.37
N PHE A 284 -10.36 -12.26 1.05
CA PHE A 284 -9.88 -13.36 0.22
C PHE A 284 -8.51 -13.85 0.72
N GLY A 285 -8.29 -15.16 0.71
CA GLY A 285 -6.96 -15.73 0.99
C GLY A 285 -6.53 -15.66 2.46
N TYR A 286 -7.41 -15.26 3.38
CA TYR A 286 -7.08 -15.19 4.81
C TYR A 286 -6.81 -16.56 5.43
N GLU A 287 -7.54 -17.61 5.03
CA GLU A 287 -7.24 -18.98 5.49
C GLU A 287 -5.80 -19.39 5.14
N LYS A 288 -5.37 -19.12 3.90
CA LYS A 288 -3.99 -19.37 3.46
C LYS A 288 -2.99 -18.50 4.22
N SER A 289 -3.33 -17.23 4.46
CA SER A 289 -2.46 -16.28 5.17
C SER A 289 -2.24 -16.69 6.63
N LEU A 290 -3.31 -17.10 7.33
CA LEU A 290 -3.22 -17.61 8.71
C LEU A 290 -2.44 -18.94 8.77
N ALA A 291 -2.67 -19.86 7.82
CA ALA A 291 -1.91 -21.10 7.74
C ALA A 291 -0.42 -20.84 7.46
N TYR A 292 -0.11 -19.85 6.61
CA TYR A 292 1.25 -19.40 6.34
C TYR A 292 1.90 -18.83 7.60
N LEU A 293 1.24 -17.92 8.32
CA LEU A 293 1.75 -17.34 9.56
C LEU A 293 2.08 -18.40 10.61
N GLU A 294 1.19 -19.38 10.82
CA GLU A 294 1.46 -20.49 11.73
C GLU A 294 2.64 -21.35 11.29
N LYS A 295 2.72 -21.68 9.99
CA LYS A 295 3.86 -22.43 9.43
C LYS A 295 5.19 -21.68 9.64
N GLN A 296 5.16 -20.36 9.57
CA GLN A 296 6.32 -19.50 9.81
C GLN A 296 6.59 -19.22 11.30
N GLY A 297 5.73 -19.70 12.21
CA GLY A 297 5.86 -19.50 13.65
C GLY A 297 5.54 -18.08 14.11
N VAL A 298 4.62 -17.39 13.43
CA VAL A 298 4.07 -16.11 13.88
C VAL A 298 2.83 -16.39 14.73
N GLU A 299 2.86 -15.98 16.00
CA GLU A 299 1.81 -16.28 16.98
C GLU A 299 0.77 -15.18 17.08
N GLU A 300 1.15 -13.94 16.80
CA GLU A 300 0.31 -12.75 16.94
C GLU A 300 0.34 -11.88 15.68
N VAL A 301 -0.81 -11.32 15.34
CA VAL A 301 -0.97 -10.24 14.38
C VAL A 301 -1.58 -9.03 15.08
N TRP A 302 -1.39 -7.86 14.50
CA TRP A 302 -1.79 -6.58 15.04
C TRP A 302 -2.87 -5.94 14.16
N TYR A 303 -3.60 -5.00 14.73
CA TYR A 303 -4.57 -4.17 14.04
C TYR A 303 -4.74 -2.83 14.75
N TYR A 304 -5.00 -1.79 13.99
CA TYR A 304 -5.47 -0.51 14.53
C TYR A 304 -6.98 -0.56 14.83
N GLU A 305 -7.38 0.03 15.95
CA GLU A 305 -8.79 0.22 16.34
C GLU A 305 -8.94 1.50 17.18
N TRP A 306 -10.12 2.12 17.21
CA TRP A 306 -10.39 3.29 18.05
C TRP A 306 -10.38 2.99 19.56
N ILE A 307 -9.87 3.95 20.36
CA ILE A 307 -9.84 3.86 21.83
C ILE A 307 -11.00 4.56 22.54
N GLY A 308 -11.88 5.21 21.80
CA GLY A 308 -13.03 5.92 22.35
C GLY A 308 -13.67 6.83 21.31
N TRP A 309 -14.99 6.80 21.20
CA TRP A 309 -15.73 7.66 20.28
C TRP A 309 -16.07 8.98 20.96
N GLU A 310 -15.09 9.89 21.06
CA GLU A 310 -15.35 11.28 21.46
C GLU A 310 -15.53 12.15 20.21
N ARG A 311 -16.79 12.53 19.94
CA ARG A 311 -17.12 13.46 18.85
C ARG A 311 -16.77 14.90 19.27
N GLY A 312 -15.59 15.38 18.87
CA GLY A 312 -15.30 16.81 18.68
C GLY A 312 -15.73 17.27 17.27
N ILE A 313 -16.24 18.49 17.14
CA ILE A 313 -16.98 18.99 15.96
C ILE A 313 -16.15 19.11 14.65
N LYS A 314 -16.90 18.98 13.53
CA LYS A 314 -16.60 19.26 12.12
C LYS A 314 -16.39 20.76 11.83
N ASP A 315 -15.16 21.20 11.57
CA ASP A 315 -14.86 22.39 10.75
C ASP A 315 -14.09 21.93 9.50
N GLY A 316 -14.72 22.01 8.34
CA GLY A 316 -14.25 21.52 7.06
C GLY A 316 -13.41 22.53 6.30
N ILE A 317 -12.70 22.04 5.28
CA ILE A 317 -11.91 22.89 4.39
C ILE A 317 -12.78 23.31 3.22
N LEU A 318 -12.85 24.62 2.98
CA LEU A 318 -13.38 25.19 1.74
C LEU A 318 -12.34 24.97 0.63
N ARG A 319 -12.71 24.18 -0.38
CA ARG A 319 -11.99 24.15 -1.66
C ARG A 319 -12.31 25.41 -2.47
N PRO A 320 -11.50 25.75 -3.52
CA PRO A 320 -11.73 26.90 -4.39
C PRO A 320 -13.14 27.02 -5.01
N GLU A 321 -13.91 25.93 -5.02
CA GLU A 321 -15.29 25.86 -5.54
C GLU A 321 -16.37 25.89 -4.44
N ASP A 322 -16.08 26.46 -3.27
CA ASP A 322 -16.98 26.49 -2.10
C ASP A 322 -17.43 25.10 -1.58
N ARG A 323 -16.72 24.02 -1.98
CA ARG A 323 -16.99 22.65 -1.54
C ARG A 323 -16.35 22.40 -0.17
N TYR A 324 -17.11 21.84 0.77
CA TYR A 324 -16.71 21.67 2.17
C TYR A 324 -16.37 20.21 2.49
N LEU A 325 -15.10 19.94 2.81
CA LEU A 325 -14.66 18.60 3.20
C LEU A 325 -14.90 18.34 4.70
N PRO A 326 -15.55 17.24 5.11
CA PRO A 326 -15.86 17.02 6.52
C PRO A 326 -14.58 16.70 7.31
N LYS A 327 -14.11 17.62 8.16
CA LYS A 327 -12.99 17.29 9.04
C LYS A 327 -13.44 16.33 10.13
N ILE A 328 -12.71 15.24 10.26
CA ILE A 328 -12.90 14.26 11.33
C ILE A 328 -12.04 14.72 12.52
N SER A 329 -12.58 14.68 13.73
CA SER A 329 -11.72 14.80 14.92
C SER A 329 -10.66 13.71 14.82
N PRO A 330 -9.37 13.98 15.15
CA PRO A 330 -8.38 12.93 15.26
C PRO A 330 -8.94 11.86 16.18
N GLN A 331 -9.32 10.72 15.61
CA GLN A 331 -9.71 9.58 16.42
C GLN A 331 -8.42 8.95 16.89
N CYS A 332 -8.30 8.74 18.20
CA CYS A 332 -7.16 8.02 18.71
C CYS A 332 -7.32 6.54 18.32
N VAL A 333 -6.57 6.10 17.31
CA VAL A 333 -6.37 4.68 17.01
C VAL A 333 -5.26 4.13 17.88
N GLU A 334 -5.44 2.91 18.40
CA GLU A 334 -4.38 2.15 19.06
C GLU A 334 -4.13 0.83 18.34
N ALA A 335 -2.90 0.36 18.46
CA ALA A 335 -2.49 -0.95 18.03
C ALA A 335 -2.93 -2.00 19.06
N LYS A 336 -3.76 -2.96 18.64
CA LYS A 336 -4.13 -4.16 19.40
C LYS A 336 -3.55 -5.40 18.75
N SER A 337 -3.33 -6.44 19.52
CA SER A 337 -2.92 -7.75 19.01
C SER A 337 -4.08 -8.75 19.04
N ALA A 338 -3.97 -9.76 18.18
CA ALA A 338 -4.80 -10.95 18.17
C ALA A 338 -3.92 -12.18 17.93
N VAL A 339 -4.22 -13.27 18.63
CA VAL A 339 -3.53 -14.54 18.45
C VAL A 339 -3.97 -15.15 17.12
N VAL A 340 -3.01 -15.53 16.27
CA VAL A 340 -3.26 -16.06 14.91
C VAL A 340 -4.20 -17.26 14.93
N LYS A 341 -4.03 -18.17 15.90
CA LYS A 341 -4.87 -19.37 16.05
C LYS A 341 -6.33 -19.05 16.32
N ASP A 342 -6.60 -17.95 17.03
CA ASP A 342 -7.96 -17.53 17.39
C ASP A 342 -8.70 -16.89 16.21
N LEU A 343 -8.00 -16.56 15.12
CA LEU A 343 -8.60 -16.02 13.90
C LEU A 343 -9.08 -17.11 12.93
N ARG A 344 -8.73 -18.38 13.17
CA ARG A 344 -9.17 -19.50 12.33
C ARG A 344 -10.68 -19.72 12.41
N GLY A 345 -11.28 -20.02 11.26
CA GLY A 345 -12.71 -20.33 11.14
C GLY A 345 -13.65 -19.12 11.31
N ILE A 346 -13.11 -17.92 11.55
CA ILE A 346 -13.90 -16.69 11.68
C ILE A 346 -14.12 -16.01 10.33
N VAL A 347 -13.20 -16.19 9.37
CA VAL A 347 -13.37 -15.70 8.00
C VAL A 347 -14.12 -16.79 7.22
N PRO A 348 -15.38 -16.58 6.82
CA PRO A 348 -16.08 -17.54 5.97
C PRO A 348 -15.34 -17.67 4.65
N ALA A 349 -15.17 -18.90 4.17
CA ALA A 349 -14.59 -19.21 2.86
C ALA A 349 -15.19 -18.37 1.72
#